data_AF-A0A537ZYW7-F1
#
_entry.id   AF-A0A537ZYW7-F1
#
_cell.length_a   1.000
_cell.length_b   1.000
_cell.length_c   1.000
_cell.angle_alpha   90.00
_cell.angle_beta   90.00
_cell.angle_gamma   90.00
#
_symmetry.space_group_name_H-M   'P 1'
#
loop_
_entity.id
_entity.type
_entity.pdbx_description
1 polymer ?
#
loop_
_entity_poly.entity_id
_entity_poly.type
_entity_poly.pdbx_seq_one_letter_code
_entity_poly.pdbx_strand_id
1 'polypeptide(L)'
;MSTSSDGGNTWSVPVSPAGNPKGLGGQPVVQPDGTVIVPFESLKGKIGAFRSTDGGATWSKEFSVSKIRFHPNSGGLRTSPLPSAEIDADGNVYVAWEDCRFEPKCTANDIVFSTSGDGVNWSAVQRIPIDTVGSGVDHFIPGLAVDPATPATPASGAHLALTYYFYPNGACTVATCRLDVGFVSSPNGGATWSASTPLAGPMSLTDIAATSQGPMVGDYISTSFNGTGTAATVFPIGKPHAGSVFDEGMWAPTTPLPVASAAQATRHASSAGTARGRGVGAAHHAIRRR
;
A
#
# COMPACT_ATOMS: atom_id res chain seq x y z
N MET A 1 10.35 -9.66 -16.73
CA MET A 1 9.54 -8.54 -17.26
C MET A 1 9.44 -8.71 -18.75
N SER A 2 8.25 -8.54 -19.31
CA SER A 2 8.04 -8.47 -20.76
C SER A 2 7.35 -7.14 -21.07
N THR A 3 7.57 -6.61 -22.26
CA THR A 3 6.99 -5.35 -22.73
C THR A 3 6.33 -5.58 -24.08
N SER A 4 5.36 -4.72 -24.40
CA SER A 4 4.69 -4.67 -25.69
C SER A 4 4.76 -3.25 -26.24
N SER A 5 4.98 -3.12 -27.54
CA SER A 5 5.00 -1.84 -28.25
C SER A 5 3.82 -1.69 -29.22
N ASP A 6 2.88 -2.64 -29.21
CA ASP A 6 1.77 -2.75 -30.17
C ASP A 6 0.41 -2.94 -29.50
N GLY A 7 0.26 -2.42 -28.27
CA GLY A 7 -0.99 -2.49 -27.51
C GLY A 7 -1.29 -3.87 -26.91
N GLY A 8 -0.27 -4.70 -26.72
CA GLY A 8 -0.39 -6.03 -26.13
C GLY A 8 -0.61 -7.16 -27.14
N ASN A 9 -0.50 -6.90 -28.45
CA ASN A 9 -0.66 -7.91 -29.49
C ASN A 9 0.54 -8.88 -29.52
N THR A 10 1.75 -8.35 -29.34
CA THR A 10 2.97 -9.15 -29.17
C THR A 10 3.76 -8.70 -27.94
N TRP A 11 4.55 -9.63 -27.40
CA TRP A 11 5.33 -9.43 -26.18
C TRP A 11 6.78 -9.81 -26.40
N SER A 12 7.70 -9.03 -25.83
CA SER A 12 9.13 -9.34 -25.82
C SER A 12 9.43 -10.61 -25.01
N VAL A 13 10.55 -11.26 -25.34
CA VAL A 13 11.09 -12.34 -24.52
C VAL A 13 11.32 -11.82 -23.09
N PRO A 14 10.93 -12.57 -22.05
CA PRO A 14 11.09 -12.11 -20.68
C PRO A 14 12.55 -11.79 -20.34
N VAL A 15 12.79 -10.56 -19.85
CA VAL A 15 14.08 -10.11 -19.33
C VAL A 15 14.04 -10.13 -17.81
N SER A 16 15.09 -10.68 -17.18
CA SER A 16 15.25 -10.69 -15.73
C SER A 16 16.00 -9.45 -15.26
N PRO A 17 15.62 -8.83 -14.12
CA PRO A 17 16.44 -7.79 -13.50
C PRO A 17 17.82 -8.30 -13.11
N ALA A 18 18.84 -7.44 -13.26
CA ALA A 18 20.20 -7.80 -12.92
C ALA A 18 20.31 -8.25 -11.45
N GLY A 19 21.14 -9.26 -11.17
CA GLY A 19 21.27 -9.83 -9.83
C GLY A 19 20.09 -10.69 -9.36
N ASN A 20 19.10 -10.95 -10.23
CA ASN A 20 17.99 -11.90 -10.03
C ASN A 20 17.25 -11.71 -8.69
N PRO A 21 16.77 -10.49 -8.36
CA PRO A 21 16.00 -10.28 -7.15
C PRO A 21 14.78 -11.19 -7.09
N LYS A 22 14.42 -11.59 -5.87
CA LYS A 22 13.27 -12.47 -5.58
C LYS A 22 12.33 -11.73 -4.66
N GLY A 23 11.04 -11.78 -4.98
CA GLY A 23 10.01 -11.05 -4.26
C GLY A 23 8.64 -11.22 -4.88
N LEU A 24 7.68 -10.51 -4.32
CA LEU A 24 6.28 -10.49 -4.71
C LEU A 24 5.79 -9.05 -4.89
N GLY A 25 4.62 -8.90 -5.50
CA GLY A 25 3.93 -7.62 -5.65
C GLY A 25 4.75 -6.51 -6.27
N GLY A 26 5.32 -6.79 -7.43
CA GLY A 26 5.91 -5.75 -8.26
C GLY A 26 4.82 -4.81 -8.78
N GLN A 27 4.91 -3.52 -8.45
CA GLN A 27 3.97 -2.49 -8.88
C GLN A 27 4.67 -1.51 -9.84
N PRO A 28 4.59 -1.70 -11.16
CA PRO A 28 5.27 -0.82 -12.11
C PRO A 28 4.63 0.58 -12.16
N VAL A 29 5.44 1.62 -12.05
CA VAL A 29 5.08 3.02 -12.33
C VAL A 29 6.01 3.58 -13.41
N VAL A 30 5.51 4.54 -14.20
CA VAL A 30 6.25 5.08 -15.35
C VAL A 30 6.42 6.59 -15.17
N GLN A 31 7.68 7.02 -15.12
CA GLN A 31 8.04 8.44 -15.06
C GLN A 31 7.79 9.11 -16.42
N PRO A 32 7.64 10.46 -16.47
CA PRO A 32 7.40 11.19 -17.73
C PRO A 32 8.47 10.98 -18.81
N ASP A 33 9.70 10.63 -18.42
CA ASP A 33 10.81 10.33 -19.36
C ASP A 33 10.79 8.89 -19.92
N GLY A 34 9.80 8.08 -19.54
CA GLY A 34 9.67 6.68 -19.91
C GLY A 34 10.42 5.71 -19.01
N THR A 35 11.08 6.17 -17.94
CA THR A 35 11.69 5.32 -16.93
C THR A 35 10.61 4.54 -16.20
N VAL A 36 10.72 3.21 -16.17
CA VAL A 36 9.83 2.32 -15.41
C VAL A 36 10.50 1.97 -14.09
N ILE A 37 9.84 2.23 -12.97
CA ILE A 37 10.29 1.84 -11.62
C ILE A 37 9.31 0.80 -11.10
N VAL A 38 9.82 -0.29 -10.53
CA VAL A 38 9.01 -1.39 -9.99
C VAL A 38 9.36 -1.62 -8.53
N PRO A 39 8.68 -0.94 -7.58
CA PRO A 39 8.71 -1.30 -6.18
C PRO A 39 8.10 -2.70 -5.99
N PHE A 40 8.65 -3.47 -5.07
CA PHE A 40 8.21 -4.83 -4.79
C PHE A 40 8.58 -5.25 -3.36
N GLU A 41 7.88 -6.25 -2.82
CA GLU A 41 8.25 -6.86 -1.54
C GLU A 41 9.39 -7.87 -1.77
N SER A 42 10.59 -7.56 -1.31
CA SER A 42 11.77 -8.41 -1.47
C SER A 42 11.80 -9.52 -0.41
N LEU A 43 12.12 -10.75 -0.82
CA LEU A 43 12.29 -11.89 0.11
C LEU A 43 13.47 -11.70 1.09
N LYS A 44 14.26 -10.64 0.90
CA LYS A 44 15.32 -10.16 1.81
C LYS A 44 14.78 -9.32 2.98
N GLY A 45 13.46 -9.18 3.10
CA GLY A 45 12.79 -8.52 4.21
C GLY A 45 12.83 -6.99 4.15
N LYS A 46 12.59 -6.46 2.95
CA LYS A 46 12.60 -5.03 2.64
C LYS A 46 11.65 -4.74 1.49
N ILE A 47 11.20 -3.50 1.39
CA ILE A 47 10.69 -3.00 0.12
C ILE A 47 11.92 -2.72 -0.75
N GLY A 48 11.95 -3.34 -1.92
CA GLY A 48 12.96 -3.13 -2.94
C GLY A 48 12.36 -2.40 -4.13
N ALA A 49 13.23 -1.88 -5.00
CA ALA A 49 12.83 -1.37 -6.30
C ALA A 49 13.88 -1.76 -7.35
N PHE A 50 13.48 -1.95 -8.58
CA PHE A 50 14.39 -2.00 -9.74
C PHE A 50 13.77 -1.17 -10.87
N ARG A 51 14.60 -0.70 -11.81
CA ARG A 51 14.13 0.19 -12.87
C ARG A 51 14.64 -0.19 -14.25
N SER A 52 13.95 0.30 -15.27
CA SER A 52 14.35 0.27 -16.68
C SER A 52 14.30 1.69 -17.22
N THR A 53 15.33 2.11 -17.94
CA THR A 53 15.41 3.43 -18.60
C THR A 53 15.39 3.32 -20.13
N ASP A 54 15.10 2.15 -20.67
CA ASP A 54 15.22 1.82 -22.11
C ASP A 54 14.00 1.05 -22.64
N GLY A 55 12.81 1.32 -22.10
CA GLY A 55 11.57 0.67 -22.54
C GLY A 55 11.46 -0.81 -22.18
N GLY A 56 12.23 -1.27 -21.20
CA GLY A 56 12.22 -2.63 -20.66
C GLY A 56 13.20 -3.58 -21.34
N ALA A 57 14.09 -3.07 -22.20
CA ALA A 57 15.13 -3.85 -22.86
C ALA A 57 16.17 -4.35 -21.84
N THR A 58 16.51 -3.52 -20.84
CA THR A 58 17.34 -3.92 -19.71
C THR A 58 16.74 -3.46 -18.38
N TRP A 59 17.11 -4.14 -17.31
CA TRP A 59 16.60 -3.88 -15.97
C TRP A 59 17.76 -3.83 -14.96
N SER A 60 17.74 -2.81 -14.12
CA SER A 60 18.76 -2.60 -13.09
C SER A 60 18.80 -3.74 -12.06
N LYS A 61 19.83 -3.71 -11.22
CA LYS A 61 19.79 -4.45 -9.96
C LYS A 61 18.76 -3.86 -9.00
N GLU A 62 18.44 -4.61 -7.96
CA GLU A 62 17.59 -4.17 -6.84
C GLU A 62 18.26 -3.05 -6.02
N PHE A 63 17.54 -1.95 -5.85
CA PHE A 63 17.76 -0.88 -4.89
C PHE A 63 16.91 -1.10 -3.64
N SER A 64 17.34 -0.54 -2.52
CA SER A 64 16.60 -0.63 -1.24
C SER A 64 15.72 0.60 -1.08
N VAL A 65 14.41 0.40 -0.92
CA VAL A 65 13.50 1.47 -0.46
C VAL A 65 13.61 1.57 1.05
N SER A 66 13.28 0.49 1.77
CA SER A 66 13.43 0.44 3.22
C SER A 66 13.36 -0.99 3.75
N LYS A 67 14.02 -1.24 4.89
CA LYS A 67 13.78 -2.48 5.66
C LYS A 67 12.37 -2.47 6.23
N ILE A 68 11.71 -3.62 6.13
CA ILE A 68 10.36 -3.82 6.67
C ILE A 68 10.47 -4.18 8.15
N ARG A 69 9.57 -3.63 8.96
CA ARG A 69 9.20 -4.20 10.26
C ARG A 69 7.72 -4.51 10.22
N PHE A 70 7.38 -5.79 10.29
CA PHE A 70 6.00 -6.23 10.13
C PHE A 70 5.45 -6.84 11.42
N HIS A 71 4.19 -6.52 11.73
CA HIS A 71 3.36 -7.18 12.72
C HIS A 71 2.36 -8.11 12.01
N PRO A 72 2.42 -9.44 12.21
CA PRO A 72 1.38 -10.34 11.68
C PRO A 72 0.03 -10.05 12.36
N ASN A 73 -1.01 -9.80 11.58
CA ASN A 73 -2.34 -9.46 12.12
C ASN A 73 -2.94 -10.61 12.95
N SER A 74 -3.68 -10.26 14.00
CA SER A 74 -4.26 -11.23 14.95
C SER A 74 -5.47 -12.01 14.41
N GLY A 75 -5.99 -11.61 13.25
CA GLY A 75 -7.14 -12.22 12.59
C GLY A 75 -6.79 -13.40 11.70
N GLY A 76 -5.50 -13.58 11.35
CA GLY A 76 -5.07 -14.54 10.35
C GLY A 76 -5.49 -14.15 8.92
N LEU A 77 -5.83 -12.89 8.68
CA LEU A 77 -6.10 -12.37 7.33
C LEU A 77 -4.85 -12.54 6.47
N ARG A 78 -5.05 -12.97 5.22
CA ARG A 78 -4.00 -13.03 4.23
C ARG A 78 -3.61 -11.60 3.85
N THR A 79 -2.46 -11.17 4.37
CA THR A 79 -1.78 -9.93 3.98
C THR A 79 -0.28 -10.11 4.12
N SER A 80 0.46 -9.29 3.39
CA SER A 80 1.88 -9.04 3.59
C SER A 80 2.17 -7.58 3.22
N PRO A 81 3.35 -7.04 3.57
CA PRO A 81 3.75 -5.68 3.22
C PRO A 81 4.09 -5.55 1.72
N LEU A 82 3.12 -5.89 0.87
CA LEU A 82 3.11 -5.61 -0.55
C LEU A 82 3.00 -4.09 -0.75
N PRO A 83 3.83 -3.51 -1.62
CA PRO A 83 3.77 -2.08 -1.87
C PRO A 83 2.55 -1.73 -2.72
N SER A 84 1.90 -0.62 -2.39
CA SER A 84 1.15 0.17 -3.36
C SER A 84 2.04 1.31 -3.83
N ALA A 85 2.15 1.52 -5.14
CA ALA A 85 3.00 2.57 -5.69
C ALA A 85 2.29 3.37 -6.78
N GLU A 86 2.49 4.67 -6.75
CA GLU A 86 1.91 5.66 -7.68
C GLU A 86 2.91 6.79 -7.93
N ILE A 87 2.62 7.65 -8.89
CA ILE A 87 3.52 8.73 -9.33
C ILE A 87 2.78 10.06 -9.46
N ASP A 88 3.43 11.16 -9.07
CA ASP A 88 2.91 12.51 -9.33
C ASP A 88 3.28 13.02 -10.73
N ALA A 89 2.70 14.16 -11.12
CA ALA A 89 2.91 14.78 -12.42
C ALA A 89 4.38 15.16 -12.69
N ASP A 90 5.18 15.37 -11.64
CA ASP A 90 6.60 15.69 -11.73
C ASP A 90 7.50 14.43 -11.81
N GLY A 91 6.88 13.25 -11.79
CA GLY A 91 7.58 11.98 -11.86
C GLY A 91 8.11 11.47 -10.53
N ASN A 92 7.75 12.07 -9.40
CA ASN A 92 8.14 11.59 -8.09
C ASN A 92 7.22 10.44 -7.66
N VAL A 93 7.85 9.33 -7.32
CA VAL A 93 7.20 8.06 -6.97
C VAL A 93 6.88 8.04 -5.49
N TYR A 94 5.70 7.55 -5.14
CA TYR A 94 5.26 7.28 -3.79
C TYR A 94 5.07 5.79 -3.63
N VAL A 95 5.58 5.21 -2.55
CA VAL A 95 5.40 3.80 -2.21
C VAL A 95 4.86 3.70 -0.80
N ALA A 96 3.71 3.06 -0.62
CA ALA A 96 3.07 2.83 0.66
C ALA A 96 2.99 1.34 0.99
N TRP A 97 3.15 0.98 2.26
CA TRP A 97 3.06 -0.39 2.77
C TRP A 97 2.70 -0.41 4.26
N GLU A 98 2.37 -1.58 4.80
CA GLU A 98 2.12 -1.79 6.23
C GLU A 98 3.44 -1.97 7.01
N ASP A 99 3.62 -1.27 8.13
CA ASP A 99 4.84 -1.35 8.92
C ASP A 99 4.62 -0.95 10.38
N CYS A 100 5.18 -1.72 11.31
CA CYS A 100 5.03 -1.51 12.75
C CYS A 100 6.18 -0.70 13.38
N ARG A 101 7.09 -0.10 12.60
CA ARG A 101 8.31 0.53 13.16
C ARG A 101 8.05 1.67 14.13
N PHE A 102 6.89 2.32 14.07
CA PHE A 102 6.51 3.42 14.96
C PHE A 102 5.74 2.92 16.18
N GLU A 103 5.13 1.73 16.09
CA GLU A 103 4.35 1.13 17.16
C GLU A 103 5.23 0.54 18.28
N PRO A 104 4.98 0.88 19.57
CA PRO A 104 5.69 0.31 20.70
C PRO A 104 5.67 -1.22 20.65
N LYS A 105 6.85 -1.84 20.71
CA LYS A 105 7.01 -3.30 20.64
C LYS A 105 6.42 -3.97 19.39
N CYS A 106 6.10 -3.22 18.33
CA CYS A 106 5.51 -3.77 17.09
C CYS A 106 4.20 -4.53 17.35
N THR A 107 3.30 -3.95 18.14
CA THR A 107 2.01 -4.58 18.52
C THR A 107 0.89 -4.37 17.51
N ALA A 108 1.11 -3.51 16.51
CA ALA A 108 0.21 -3.24 15.39
C ALA A 108 1.04 -2.67 14.23
N ASN A 109 0.51 -2.68 13.02
CA ASN A 109 1.08 -1.94 11.89
C ASN A 109 0.41 -0.57 11.75
N ASP A 110 1.21 0.41 11.34
CA ASP A 110 0.75 1.62 10.67
C ASP A 110 0.81 1.42 9.15
N ILE A 111 0.24 2.36 8.40
CA ILE A 111 0.60 2.56 7.00
C ILE A 111 1.69 3.63 6.92
N VAL A 112 2.72 3.33 6.15
CA VAL A 112 3.88 4.19 5.97
C VAL A 112 4.13 4.43 4.49
N PHE A 113 4.89 5.46 4.16
CA PHE A 113 5.32 5.71 2.79
C PHE A 113 6.76 6.23 2.69
N SER A 114 7.35 6.06 1.51
CA SER A 114 8.62 6.64 1.09
C SER A 114 8.49 7.12 -0.35
N THR A 115 9.32 8.10 -0.71
CA THR A 115 9.26 8.77 -2.02
C THR A 115 10.60 8.75 -2.72
N SER A 116 10.59 8.87 -4.05
CA SER A 116 11.81 8.94 -4.86
C SER A 116 11.56 9.63 -6.20
N GLY A 117 12.45 10.55 -6.58
CA GLY A 117 12.45 11.15 -7.91
C GLY A 117 13.19 10.34 -8.98
N ASP A 118 13.93 9.28 -8.59
CA ASP A 118 14.78 8.52 -9.52
C ASP A 118 14.62 6.99 -9.40
N GLY A 119 13.85 6.50 -8.43
CA GLY A 119 13.68 5.08 -8.13
C GLY A 119 14.92 4.40 -7.51
N VAL A 120 15.96 5.16 -7.18
CA VAL A 120 17.24 4.69 -6.66
C VAL A 120 17.46 5.20 -5.24
N ASN A 121 17.27 6.50 -5.04
CA ASN A 121 17.42 7.19 -3.78
C ASN A 121 16.04 7.45 -3.18
N TRP A 122 15.79 6.85 -2.02
CA TRP A 122 14.49 6.88 -1.37
C TRP A 122 14.53 7.73 -0.11
N SER A 123 13.48 8.51 0.12
CA SER A 123 13.35 9.33 1.32
C SER A 123 13.20 8.47 2.57
N ALA A 124 13.50 9.06 3.73
CA ALA A 124 13.24 8.41 5.01
C ALA A 124 11.76 8.03 5.11
N VAL A 125 11.47 6.87 5.69
CA VAL A 125 10.08 6.41 5.80
C VAL A 125 9.28 7.32 6.71
N GLN A 126 8.10 7.73 6.25
CA GLN A 126 7.15 8.54 6.98
C GLN A 126 5.90 7.73 7.32
N ARG A 127 5.39 7.91 8.53
CA ARG A 127 4.11 7.33 8.98
C ARG A 127 2.95 8.18 8.48
N ILE A 128 1.91 7.54 7.93
CA ILE A 128 0.62 8.20 7.67
C ILE A 128 -0.13 8.27 9.02
N PRO A 129 -0.49 9.47 9.51
CA PRO A 129 -1.01 9.65 10.86
C PRO A 129 -2.52 9.35 10.97
N ILE A 130 -2.92 8.14 10.60
CA ILE A 130 -4.31 7.68 10.64
C ILE A 130 -4.80 7.69 12.10
N ASP A 131 -4.11 6.93 12.95
CA ASP A 131 -4.31 6.90 14.39
C ASP A 131 -3.08 7.39 15.17
N THR A 132 -3.28 7.63 16.47
CA THR A 132 -2.18 7.92 17.40
C THR A 132 -1.32 6.67 17.58
N VAL A 133 0.00 6.87 17.62
CA VAL A 133 0.96 5.78 17.91
C VAL A 133 0.61 5.11 19.25
N GLY A 134 0.55 3.78 19.28
CA GLY A 134 0.21 3.01 20.47
C GLY A 134 -1.29 2.88 20.74
N SER A 135 -2.15 3.30 19.80
CA SER A 135 -3.61 3.11 19.90
C SER A 135 -4.03 1.64 19.90
N GLY A 136 -3.20 0.78 19.30
CA GLY A 136 -3.53 -0.63 19.07
C GLY A 136 -4.40 -0.88 17.85
N VAL A 137 -4.69 0.12 17.02
CA VAL A 137 -5.34 -0.08 15.71
C VAL A 137 -4.31 -0.64 14.72
N ASP A 138 -4.64 -1.75 14.05
CA ASP A 138 -3.73 -2.47 13.15
C ASP A 138 -4.14 -2.26 11.69
N HIS A 139 -3.26 -1.70 10.86
CA HIS A 139 -3.56 -1.25 9.51
C HIS A 139 -2.81 -2.07 8.45
N PHE A 140 -3.48 -2.43 7.37
CA PHE A 140 -2.91 -3.31 6.35
C PHE A 140 -3.55 -3.12 4.97
N ILE A 141 -2.90 -3.67 3.94
CA ILE A 141 -3.34 -3.64 2.53
C ILE A 141 -3.68 -2.19 2.08
N PRO A 142 -2.70 -1.28 1.99
CA PRO A 142 -2.93 0.06 1.46
C PRO A 142 -3.15 0.05 -0.05
N GLY A 143 -4.05 0.91 -0.52
CA GLY A 143 -4.21 1.31 -1.92
C GLY A 143 -4.02 2.81 -2.04
N LEU A 144 -2.86 3.24 -2.52
CA LEU A 144 -2.50 4.64 -2.72
C LEU A 144 -2.95 5.10 -4.11
N ALA A 145 -3.41 6.34 -4.20
CA ALA A 145 -3.63 7.10 -5.42
C ALA A 145 -2.85 8.42 -5.34
N VAL A 146 -2.31 8.87 -6.46
CA VAL A 146 -1.75 10.21 -6.65
C VAL A 146 -2.53 10.89 -7.77
N ASP A 147 -2.98 12.13 -7.58
CA ASP A 147 -3.73 12.86 -8.62
C ASP A 147 -2.77 13.39 -9.70
N PRO A 148 -2.83 12.86 -10.94
CA PRO A 148 -1.94 13.26 -12.01
C PRO A 148 -2.16 14.70 -12.49
N ALA A 149 -3.28 15.34 -12.11
CA ALA A 149 -3.54 16.75 -12.42
C ALA A 149 -2.85 17.71 -11.43
N THR A 150 -2.25 17.21 -10.34
CA THR A 150 -1.64 18.04 -9.32
C THR A 150 -0.12 17.89 -9.29
N PRO A 151 0.63 18.97 -9.59
CA PRO A 151 2.08 18.96 -9.48
C PRO A 151 2.53 19.03 -8.02
N ALA A 152 3.73 18.54 -7.73
CA ALA A 152 4.41 18.68 -6.46
C ALA A 152 5.14 20.04 -6.40
N THR A 153 4.39 21.15 -6.42
CA THR A 153 4.98 22.47 -6.25
C THR A 153 5.19 22.82 -4.76
N PRO A 154 6.09 23.77 -4.43
CA PRO A 154 6.23 24.26 -3.07
C PRO A 154 4.97 24.97 -2.51
N ALA A 155 4.04 25.41 -3.38
CA ALA A 155 2.82 26.12 -2.99
C ALA A 155 1.59 25.19 -2.87
N SER A 156 1.60 24.06 -3.58
CA SER A 156 0.63 22.95 -3.49
C SER A 156 1.35 21.65 -3.81
N GLY A 157 1.26 20.66 -2.92
CA GLY A 157 1.83 19.33 -3.20
C GLY A 157 0.84 18.44 -3.95
N ALA A 158 1.34 17.31 -4.46
CA ALA A 158 0.48 16.32 -5.11
C ALA A 158 -0.66 15.89 -4.19
N HIS A 159 -1.88 15.82 -4.70
CA HIS A 159 -3.00 15.26 -3.96
C HIS A 159 -2.85 13.74 -3.87
N LEU A 160 -2.93 13.23 -2.65
CA LEU A 160 -2.89 11.80 -2.36
C LEU A 160 -4.23 11.35 -1.77
N ALA A 161 -4.62 10.14 -2.10
CA ALA A 161 -5.76 9.45 -1.51
C ALA A 161 -5.37 8.01 -1.20
N LEU A 162 -5.81 7.49 -0.07
CA LEU A 162 -5.42 6.16 0.39
C LEU A 162 -6.61 5.45 1.01
N THR A 163 -7.04 4.35 0.37
CA THR A 163 -7.97 3.39 0.97
C THR A 163 -7.18 2.26 1.61
N TYR A 164 -7.66 1.74 2.72
CA TYR A 164 -6.95 0.70 3.46
C TYR A 164 -7.90 -0.15 4.29
N TYR A 165 -7.41 -1.31 4.71
CA TYR A 165 -8.07 -2.17 5.67
C TYR A 165 -7.46 -2.00 7.06
N PHE A 166 -8.25 -2.23 8.11
CA PHE A 166 -7.75 -2.20 9.47
C PHE A 166 -8.59 -3.05 10.42
N TYR A 167 -7.98 -3.37 11.57
CA TYR A 167 -8.67 -3.83 12.76
C TYR A 167 -8.69 -2.70 13.80
N PRO A 168 -9.87 -2.25 14.27
CA PRO A 168 -9.99 -1.25 15.33
C PRO A 168 -9.29 -1.66 16.65
N ASN A 169 -9.06 -2.96 16.84
CA ASN A 169 -8.30 -3.51 17.95
C ASN A 169 -7.38 -4.65 17.45
N GLY A 170 -6.09 -4.38 17.29
CA GLY A 170 -5.06 -5.33 16.89
C GLY A 170 -4.79 -6.43 17.92
N ALA A 171 -5.21 -6.26 19.18
CA ALA A 171 -5.17 -7.31 20.20
C ALA A 171 -6.42 -8.23 20.19
N CYS A 172 -7.18 -8.21 19.10
CA CYS A 172 -8.27 -9.15 18.86
C CYS A 172 -7.76 -10.60 18.70
N THR A 173 -8.69 -11.54 18.56
CA THR A 173 -8.43 -12.95 18.24
C THR A 173 -9.11 -13.28 16.92
N VAL A 174 -8.78 -14.40 16.29
CA VAL A 174 -9.47 -14.88 15.07
C VAL A 174 -11.00 -14.79 15.17
N ALA A 175 -11.59 -15.08 16.34
CA ALA A 175 -13.04 -15.02 16.55
C ALA A 175 -13.58 -13.58 16.76
N THR A 176 -12.77 -12.68 17.28
CA THR A 176 -13.18 -11.32 17.70
C THR A 176 -12.67 -10.21 16.79
N CYS A 177 -11.73 -10.48 15.89
CA CYS A 177 -11.27 -9.51 14.91
C CYS A 177 -12.42 -9.15 13.97
N ARG A 178 -12.54 -7.86 13.70
CA ARG A 178 -13.53 -7.30 12.78
C ARG A 178 -12.79 -6.39 11.82
N LEU A 179 -12.99 -6.66 10.55
CA LEU A 179 -12.31 -5.99 9.46
C LEU A 179 -13.12 -4.76 9.04
N ASP A 180 -12.47 -3.61 9.00
CA ASP A 180 -13.05 -2.35 8.56
C ASP A 180 -12.24 -1.79 7.38
N VAL A 181 -12.88 -0.91 6.60
CA VAL A 181 -12.27 -0.19 5.47
C VAL A 181 -12.27 1.29 5.78
N GLY A 182 -11.12 1.93 5.63
CA GLY A 182 -10.92 3.36 5.90
C GLY A 182 -10.38 4.11 4.70
N PHE A 183 -10.50 5.43 4.77
CA PHE A 183 -9.97 6.36 3.78
C PHE A 183 -9.29 7.56 4.45
N VAL A 184 -8.14 7.96 3.93
CA VAL A 184 -7.47 9.22 4.25
C VAL A 184 -6.95 9.90 2.98
N SER A 185 -6.77 11.22 3.03
CA SER A 185 -6.21 11.98 1.91
C SER A 185 -5.24 13.06 2.37
N SER A 186 -4.39 13.50 1.46
CA SER A 186 -3.41 14.57 1.66
C SER A 186 -3.47 15.56 0.49
N PRO A 187 -3.57 16.87 0.74
CA PRO A 187 -3.52 17.89 -0.31
C PRO A 187 -2.09 18.36 -0.64
N ASN A 188 -1.05 17.76 -0.04
CA ASN A 188 0.29 18.34 -0.06
C ASN A 188 1.41 17.29 -0.07
N GLY A 189 1.29 16.27 -0.92
CA GLY A 189 2.33 15.27 -1.13
C GLY A 189 2.61 14.41 0.11
N GLY A 190 1.62 14.24 0.98
CA GLY A 190 1.73 13.44 2.19
C GLY A 190 2.36 14.15 3.38
N ALA A 191 2.59 15.47 3.31
CA ALA A 191 3.11 16.24 4.46
C ALA A 191 2.09 16.31 5.60
N THR A 192 0.82 16.55 5.27
CA THR A 192 -0.30 16.46 6.21
C THR A 192 -1.46 15.66 5.64
N TRP A 193 -2.22 15.04 6.53
CA TRP A 193 -3.30 14.11 6.21
C TRP A 193 -4.60 14.48 6.92
N SER A 194 -5.72 14.10 6.31
CA SER A 194 -7.06 14.20 6.88
C SER A 194 -7.23 13.30 8.10
N ALA A 195 -8.33 13.49 8.84
CA ALA A 195 -8.85 12.42 9.69
C ALA A 195 -9.32 11.24 8.83
N SER A 196 -9.37 10.05 9.42
CA SER A 196 -9.92 8.86 8.78
C SER A 196 -11.43 9.00 8.52
N THR A 197 -11.85 8.57 7.33
CA THR A 197 -13.25 8.39 6.95
C THR A 197 -13.55 6.88 6.87
N PRO A 198 -14.47 6.35 7.69
CA PRO A 198 -14.93 4.97 7.55
C PRO A 198 -15.66 4.76 6.23
N LEU A 199 -15.33 3.71 5.50
CA LEU A 199 -16.00 3.35 4.24
C LEU A 199 -16.91 2.13 4.40
N ALA A 200 -16.48 1.12 5.16
CA ALA A 200 -17.24 -0.10 5.39
C ALA A 200 -16.75 -0.84 6.64
N GLY A 201 -17.55 -1.81 7.08
CA GLY A 201 -17.30 -2.61 8.28
C GLY A 201 -18.33 -2.35 9.38
N PRO A 202 -18.26 -3.11 10.49
CA PRO A 202 -17.33 -4.20 10.73
C PRO A 202 -17.71 -5.49 9.98
N MET A 203 -16.75 -6.13 9.32
CA MET A 203 -16.92 -7.46 8.69
C MET A 203 -16.38 -8.55 9.62
N SER A 204 -17.12 -9.65 9.77
CA SER A 204 -16.59 -10.85 10.41
C SER A 204 -15.59 -11.54 9.49
N LEU A 205 -14.47 -12.01 10.03
CA LEU A 205 -13.51 -12.79 9.24
C LEU A 205 -14.07 -14.13 8.78
N THR A 206 -15.10 -14.63 9.45
CA THR A 206 -15.83 -15.83 9.01
C THR A 206 -16.61 -15.59 7.73
N ASP A 207 -16.97 -14.35 7.42
CA ASP A 207 -17.77 -13.98 6.23
C ASP A 207 -16.90 -13.61 5.01
N ILE A 208 -15.59 -13.79 5.11
CA ILE A 208 -14.61 -13.51 4.05
C ILE A 208 -14.10 -14.86 3.52
N ALA A 209 -14.04 -14.99 2.20
CA ALA A 209 -13.63 -16.23 1.54
C ALA A 209 -12.25 -16.68 2.00
N ALA A 210 -12.16 -17.95 2.40
CA ALA A 210 -10.92 -18.54 2.87
C ALA A 210 -10.02 -18.98 1.70
N THR A 211 -8.72 -18.73 1.84
CA THR A 211 -7.67 -19.27 0.97
C THR A 211 -6.77 -20.23 1.74
N SER A 212 -5.80 -20.83 1.06
CA SER A 212 -4.75 -21.62 1.72
C SER A 212 -3.86 -20.82 2.71
N GLN A 213 -4.02 -19.50 2.77
CA GLN A 213 -3.24 -18.61 3.64
C GLN A 213 -4.11 -17.74 4.57
N GLY A 214 -5.40 -18.07 4.71
CA GLY A 214 -6.37 -17.31 5.53
C GLY A 214 -7.47 -16.62 4.72
N PRO A 215 -8.44 -15.96 5.39
CA PRO A 215 -9.44 -15.12 4.72
C PRO A 215 -8.77 -14.03 3.91
N MET A 216 -9.31 -13.70 2.74
CA MET A 216 -8.68 -12.80 1.78
C MET A 216 -9.67 -11.82 1.15
N VAL A 217 -9.40 -10.53 1.32
CA VAL A 217 -10.09 -9.42 0.66
C VAL A 217 -9.32 -8.88 -0.57
N GLY A 218 -8.23 -9.56 -0.93
CA GLY A 218 -7.29 -9.13 -1.95
C GLY A 218 -5.87 -9.04 -1.37
N ASP A 219 -4.87 -9.30 -2.22
CA ASP A 219 -3.48 -8.96 -1.90
C ASP A 219 -3.25 -7.43 -2.10
N TYR A 220 -4.17 -6.76 -2.81
CA TYR A 220 -4.16 -5.32 -3.09
C TYR A 220 -5.57 -4.76 -2.98
N ILE A 221 -5.65 -3.47 -2.68
CA ILE A 221 -6.82 -2.63 -2.87
C ILE A 221 -6.41 -1.46 -3.78
N SER A 222 -7.32 -0.97 -4.62
CA SER A 222 -7.04 0.17 -5.50
C SER A 222 -7.80 1.40 -5.05
N THR A 223 -7.12 2.54 -5.13
CA THR A 223 -7.71 3.87 -5.10
C THR A 223 -7.21 4.59 -6.35
N SER A 224 -8.06 5.38 -6.99
CA SER A 224 -7.69 6.09 -8.21
C SER A 224 -8.40 7.43 -8.30
N PHE A 225 -7.74 8.44 -8.86
CA PHE A 225 -8.37 9.72 -9.14
C PHE A 225 -9.13 9.67 -10.46
N ASN A 226 -10.32 10.26 -10.49
CA ASN A 226 -11.04 10.55 -11.72
C ASN A 226 -10.64 11.92 -12.29
N GLY A 227 -11.10 12.23 -13.50
CA GLY A 227 -10.78 13.50 -14.18
C GLY A 227 -11.30 14.77 -13.48
N THR A 228 -12.08 14.64 -12.41
CA THR A 228 -12.55 15.77 -11.59
C THR A 228 -11.74 15.96 -10.31
N GLY A 229 -10.64 15.21 -10.12
CA GLY A 229 -9.77 15.33 -8.94
C GLY A 229 -10.35 14.71 -7.66
N THR A 230 -11.28 13.77 -7.79
CA THR A 230 -11.84 13.00 -6.66
C THR A 230 -11.43 11.55 -6.75
N ALA A 231 -11.21 10.92 -5.60
CA ALA A 231 -10.81 9.53 -5.52
C ALA A 231 -12.03 8.59 -5.62
N ALA A 232 -11.82 7.46 -6.27
CA ALA A 232 -12.70 6.30 -6.31
C ALA A 232 -11.92 5.07 -5.85
N THR A 233 -12.63 4.12 -5.25
CA THR A 233 -12.04 2.86 -4.78
C THR A 233 -13.09 1.76 -4.90
N VAL A 234 -12.64 0.54 -5.10
CA VAL A 234 -13.48 -0.65 -5.13
C VAL A 234 -12.84 -1.70 -4.23
N PHE A 235 -13.63 -2.30 -3.34
CA PHE A 235 -13.14 -3.23 -2.34
C PHE A 235 -14.20 -4.29 -2.00
N PRO A 236 -13.81 -5.53 -1.67
CA PRO A 236 -14.78 -6.52 -1.27
C PRO A 236 -15.36 -6.25 0.11
N ILE A 237 -16.63 -6.61 0.27
CA ILE A 237 -17.34 -6.65 1.56
C ILE A 237 -17.93 -8.05 1.72
N GLY A 238 -17.49 -8.76 2.77
CA GLY A 238 -18.07 -10.02 3.21
C GLY A 238 -19.32 -9.77 4.05
N LYS A 239 -20.48 -10.23 3.57
CA LYS A 239 -21.76 -10.18 4.30
C LYS A 239 -22.00 -11.50 5.04
N PRO A 240 -22.80 -11.47 6.13
CA PRO A 240 -23.20 -12.68 6.85
C PRO A 240 -23.73 -13.75 5.91
N HIS A 241 -23.16 -14.94 6.01
CA HIS A 241 -23.55 -16.08 5.18
C HIS A 241 -23.85 -17.32 6.04
N ALA A 242 -24.53 -18.30 5.43
CA ALA A 242 -24.84 -19.58 6.06
C ALA A 242 -24.26 -20.73 5.23
N GLY A 243 -23.68 -21.72 5.90
CA GLY A 243 -23.05 -22.86 5.24
C GLY A 243 -21.71 -22.48 4.60
N SER A 244 -21.47 -22.90 3.37
CA SER A 244 -20.16 -22.75 2.69
C SER A 244 -20.17 -21.79 1.51
N VAL A 245 -21.27 -21.06 1.29
CA VAL A 245 -21.41 -20.12 0.18
C VAL A 245 -21.28 -18.71 0.72
N PHE A 246 -20.20 -18.03 0.36
CA PHE A 246 -19.91 -16.66 0.79
C PHE A 246 -20.72 -15.63 -0.01
N ASP A 247 -21.14 -14.54 0.64
CA ASP A 247 -21.63 -13.32 0.00
C ASP A 247 -20.56 -12.23 0.14
N GLU A 248 -19.52 -12.36 -0.68
CA GLU A 248 -18.40 -11.41 -0.73
C GLU A 248 -18.39 -10.69 -2.08
N GLY A 249 -19.09 -9.56 -2.14
CA GLY A 249 -19.22 -8.73 -3.35
C GLY A 249 -18.22 -7.59 -3.38
N MET A 250 -17.95 -7.05 -4.57
CA MET A 250 -17.15 -5.83 -4.76
C MET A 250 -18.03 -4.58 -4.64
N TRP A 251 -17.63 -3.63 -3.79
CA TRP A 251 -18.38 -2.41 -3.50
C TRP A 251 -17.54 -1.17 -3.75
N ALA A 252 -18.21 -0.06 -4.07
CA ALA A 252 -17.63 1.25 -4.17
C ALA A 252 -18.50 2.25 -3.39
N PRO A 253 -17.91 3.29 -2.77
CA PRO A 253 -18.68 4.41 -2.24
C PRO A 253 -19.56 5.03 -3.33
N THR A 254 -20.81 5.36 -3.01
CA THR A 254 -21.75 5.97 -3.96
C THR A 254 -21.39 7.42 -4.32
N THR A 255 -20.55 8.05 -3.50
CA THR A 255 -20.09 9.43 -3.69
C THR A 255 -18.58 9.40 -3.85
N PRO A 256 -18.01 10.10 -4.86
CA PRO A 256 -16.56 10.25 -4.99
C PRO A 256 -15.95 10.83 -3.72
N LEU A 257 -14.77 10.34 -3.35
CA LEU A 257 -14.07 10.70 -2.13
C LEU A 257 -13.21 11.95 -2.39
N PRO A 258 -13.53 13.12 -1.81
CA PRO A 258 -12.77 14.33 -2.06
C PRO A 258 -11.42 14.28 -1.33
N VAL A 259 -10.45 15.03 -1.86
CA VAL A 259 -9.21 15.33 -1.14
C VAL A 259 -9.50 16.38 -0.08
N ALA A 260 -9.03 16.14 1.14
CA ALA A 260 -9.16 17.10 2.23
C ALA A 260 -8.45 18.42 1.89
N SER A 261 -9.10 19.55 2.19
CA SER A 261 -8.46 20.86 2.11
C SER A 261 -7.30 20.99 3.10
N ALA A 262 -6.43 21.99 2.91
CA ALA A 262 -5.36 22.30 3.84
C ALA A 262 -5.85 22.55 5.30
N ALA A 263 -7.07 23.07 5.47
CA ALA A 263 -7.67 23.28 6.78
C ALA A 263 -8.15 21.98 7.44
N GLN A 264 -8.47 20.94 6.65
CA GLN A 264 -8.91 19.63 7.13
C GLN A 264 -7.73 18.66 7.34
N ALA A 265 -6.68 18.78 6.53
CA ALA A 265 -5.49 17.95 6.60
C ALA A 265 -4.47 18.54 7.58
N THR A 266 -4.71 18.36 8.88
CA THR A 266 -3.88 18.94 9.95
C THR A 266 -2.96 17.94 10.64
N ARG A 267 -3.05 16.65 10.30
CA ARG A 267 -2.24 15.59 10.92
C ARG A 267 -0.93 15.44 10.18
N HIS A 268 0.19 15.71 10.84
CA HIS A 268 1.50 15.66 10.20
C HIS A 268 2.01 14.23 10.04
N ALA A 269 2.49 13.90 8.84
CA ALA A 269 3.33 12.73 8.67
C ALA A 269 4.67 12.92 9.39
N SER A 270 5.30 11.83 9.82
CA SER A 270 6.55 11.91 10.57
C SER A 270 7.44 10.70 10.31
N SER A 271 8.74 10.97 10.18
CA SER A 271 9.80 9.96 10.20
C SER A 271 10.41 9.77 11.60
N ALA A 272 10.03 10.61 12.56
CA ALA A 272 10.50 10.54 13.93
C ALA A 272 9.75 9.49 14.76
N GLY A 273 10.34 9.09 15.89
CA GLY A 273 9.66 8.25 16.87
C GLY A 273 9.65 6.75 16.55
N THR A 274 10.59 6.26 15.72
CA THR A 274 10.73 4.81 15.51
C THR A 274 10.91 4.10 16.85
N ALA A 275 9.98 3.22 17.19
CA ALA A 275 9.95 2.54 18.47
C ALA A 275 11.04 1.46 18.55
N ARG A 276 11.43 1.15 19.80
CA ARG A 276 12.26 -0.02 20.10
C ARG A 276 11.39 -1.27 20.05
N GLY A 277 11.65 -2.13 19.08
CA GLY A 277 10.94 -3.39 18.86
C GLY A 277 11.48 -4.09 17.61
N ARG A 278 11.51 -5.42 17.62
CA ARG A 278 11.85 -6.23 16.42
C ARG A 278 10.55 -6.75 15.83
N GLY A 279 10.09 -6.12 14.75
CA GLY A 279 9.11 -6.74 13.87
C GLY A 279 9.74 -7.90 13.11
N VAL A 280 8.92 -8.80 12.58
CA VAL A 280 9.42 -9.83 11.67
C VAL A 280 9.76 -9.13 10.35
N GLY A 281 10.95 -9.39 9.82
CA GLY A 281 11.37 -8.78 8.55
C GLY A 281 10.72 -9.43 7.33
N ALA A 282 10.03 -10.56 7.48
CA ALA A 282 9.43 -11.28 6.37
C ALA A 282 8.08 -11.87 6.80
N ALA A 283 7.02 -11.56 6.06
CA ALA A 283 5.76 -12.32 6.12
C ALA A 283 5.92 -13.72 5.49
N HIS A 284 6.96 -13.91 4.66
CA HIS A 284 7.17 -15.08 3.81
C HIS A 284 7.79 -16.29 4.52
N HIS A 285 7.09 -16.86 5.51
CA HIS A 285 7.47 -18.17 6.04
C HIS A 285 7.12 -19.33 5.07
N ALA A 286 6.15 -19.14 4.17
CA ALA A 286 5.67 -20.20 3.26
C ALA A 286 6.52 -20.40 1.99
N ILE A 287 7.18 -19.36 1.47
CA ILE A 287 7.87 -19.41 0.16
C ILE A 287 9.33 -19.87 0.27
N ARG A 288 9.93 -19.80 1.47
CA ARG A 288 11.33 -20.22 1.69
C ARG A 288 11.56 -21.75 1.66
N ARG A 289 10.51 -22.56 1.44
CA ARG A 289 10.55 -24.04 1.47
C ARG A 289 10.36 -24.71 0.10
N ARG A 290 10.59 -24.02 -1.01
CA ARG A 290 10.64 -24.63 -2.35
C ARG A 290 11.95 -24.32 -3.04
#